data_AF-A0A6G0Q228-F1
#
_entry.id   AF-A0A6G0Q228-F1
#
_cell.length_a   1.000
_cell.length_b   1.000
_cell.length_c   1.000
_cell.angle_alpha   90.00
_cell.angle_beta   90.00
_cell.angle_gamma   90.00
#
_symmetry.space_group_name_H-M   'P 1'
#
loop_
_entity.id
_entity.type
_entity.pdbx_description
1 polymer ?
#
loop_
_entity_poly.entity_id
_entity_poly.type
_entity_poly.pdbx_seq_one_letter_code
_entity_poly.pdbx_strand_id
1 'polypeptide(L)'
;MSSIPPRSLAAVLFVPEEGDYFQCRLCFLRRKQARGTGYTNLVEHLHRCHATTYVDEFRSIQRREGSLDAFVKADEFARTVFSWLYWIIMENRELSMCEKPKTRKYTHLAPLSVNTLKKHMFGLEDVVRGIVKQRLSG
;
A
#
# COMPACT_ATOMS: atom_id res chain seq x y z
N MET A 1 9.63 25.85 -11.00
CA MET A 1 8.98 24.55 -10.69
C MET A 1 9.73 23.95 -9.53
N SER A 2 9.12 23.88 -8.34
CA SER A 2 9.77 23.42 -7.12
C SER A 2 10.18 21.96 -7.27
N SER A 3 11.46 21.69 -7.52
CA SER A 3 12.00 20.34 -7.63
C SER A 3 11.89 19.65 -6.26
N ILE A 4 11.27 18.47 -6.22
CA ILE A 4 11.20 17.65 -5.00
C ILE A 4 12.64 17.42 -4.49
N PRO A 5 12.93 17.68 -3.20
CA PRO A 5 14.29 17.50 -2.68
C PRO A 5 14.80 16.07 -2.89
N PRO A 6 16.05 15.87 -3.34
CA PRO A 6 16.65 14.55 -3.53
C PRO A 6 16.53 13.63 -2.30
N ARG A 7 16.68 14.20 -1.11
CA ARG A 7 16.52 13.47 0.16
C ARG A 7 15.10 12.96 0.36
N SER A 8 14.08 13.74 -0.02
CA SER A 8 12.68 13.33 0.06
C SER A 8 12.38 12.20 -0.93
N LEU A 9 12.88 12.32 -2.17
CA LEU A 9 12.77 11.24 -3.16
C LEU A 9 13.41 9.94 -2.67
N ALA A 10 14.61 10.03 -2.09
CA ALA A 10 15.29 8.87 -1.53
C ALA A 10 14.51 8.23 -0.37
N ALA A 11 14.00 9.04 0.57
CA ALA A 11 13.25 8.55 1.73
C ALA A 11 11.95 7.83 1.33
N VAL A 12 11.26 8.33 0.30
CA VAL A 12 9.93 7.83 -0.09
C VAL A 12 10.01 6.70 -1.12
N LEU A 13 10.90 6.80 -2.11
CA LEU A 13 10.93 5.88 -3.25
C LEU A 13 11.99 4.78 -3.12
N PHE A 14 12.79 4.80 -2.05
CA PHE A 14 13.77 3.75 -1.76
C PHE A 14 13.54 3.14 -0.39
N VAL A 15 14.02 1.91 -0.23
CA VAL A 15 14.08 1.20 1.05
C VAL A 15 15.55 1.02 1.40
N PRO A 16 16.02 1.51 2.56
CA PRO A 16 17.38 1.24 2.99
C PRO A 16 17.53 -0.26 3.31
N GLU A 17 18.62 -0.85 2.84
CA GLU A 17 19.01 -2.23 3.12
C GLU A 17 20.29 -2.26 3.97
N GLU A 18 20.79 -3.46 4.28
CA GLU A 18 22.05 -3.63 4.97
C GLU A 18 23.23 -2.97 4.23
N GLY A 19 24.07 -2.28 5.01
CA GLY A 19 25.23 -1.56 4.51
C GLY A 19 24.85 -0.24 3.82
N ASP A 20 25.45 -0.01 2.66
CA ASP A 20 25.31 1.22 1.87
C ASP A 20 24.35 1.02 0.68
N TYR A 21 23.36 0.13 0.81
CA TYR A 21 22.45 -0.24 -0.28
C TYR A 21 21.03 0.33 -0.08
N PHE A 22 20.41 0.68 -1.20
CA PHE A 22 19.05 1.20 -1.28
C PHE A 22 18.31 0.45 -2.39
N GLN A 23 17.16 -0.11 -2.09
CA GLN A 23 16.30 -0.78 -3.05
C GLN A 23 15.25 0.19 -3.59
N CYS A 24 15.17 0.32 -4.92
CA CYS A 24 14.13 1.11 -5.57
C CYS A 24 12.75 0.47 -5.39
N ARG A 25 11.75 1.22 -4.94
CA ARG A 25 10.38 0.70 -4.77
C ARG A 25 9.64 0.45 -6.09
N LEU A 26 10.08 1.10 -7.17
CA LEU A 26 9.43 1.05 -8.49
C LEU A 26 9.88 -0.17 -9.31
N CYS A 27 11.17 -0.48 -9.30
CA CYS A 27 11.73 -1.61 -10.07
C CYS A 27 12.48 -2.65 -9.24
N PHE A 28 12.55 -2.48 -7.92
CA PHE A 28 13.24 -3.39 -7.00
C PHE A 28 14.76 -3.54 -7.21
N LEU A 29 15.36 -2.74 -8.10
CA LEU A 29 16.80 -2.73 -8.30
C LEU A 29 17.52 -2.12 -7.10
N ARG A 30 18.61 -2.77 -6.69
CA ARG A 30 19.49 -2.32 -5.61
C ARG A 30 20.48 -1.30 -6.16
N ARG A 31 20.71 -0.23 -5.40
CA ARG A 31 21.67 0.83 -5.70
C ARG A 31 22.57 1.05 -4.51
N LYS A 32 23.88 1.04 -4.73
CA LYS A 32 24.86 1.39 -3.70
C LYS A 32 24.95 2.91 -3.60
N GLN A 33 24.89 3.44 -2.39
CA GLN A 33 25.02 4.85 -2.05
C GLN A 33 26.20 5.04 -1.10
N ALA A 34 27.29 5.62 -1.59
CA ALA A 34 28.43 5.92 -0.74
C ALA A 34 28.07 6.96 0.34
N ARG A 35 28.50 6.73 1.58
CA ARG A 35 28.29 7.66 2.70
C ARG A 35 28.87 9.03 2.37
N GLY A 36 28.14 10.09 2.72
CA GLY A 36 28.59 11.48 2.54
C GLY A 36 28.48 12.05 1.12
N THR A 37 27.96 11.29 0.14
CA THR A 37 27.88 11.73 -1.27
C THR A 37 26.53 12.33 -1.70
N GLY A 38 25.61 12.53 -0.75
CA GLY A 38 24.24 12.97 -1.07
C GLY A 38 23.38 11.84 -1.66
N TYR A 39 22.37 12.19 -2.49
CA TYR A 39 21.39 11.24 -3.05
C TYR A 39 21.35 11.23 -4.60
N THR A 40 22.37 11.80 -5.24
CA THR A 40 22.36 12.11 -6.68
C THR A 40 22.26 10.86 -7.55
N ASN A 41 22.94 9.78 -7.19
CA ASN A 41 22.86 8.47 -7.86
C ASN A 41 21.46 7.83 -7.80
N LEU A 42 20.73 7.97 -6.67
CA LEU A 42 19.38 7.46 -6.54
C LEU A 42 18.40 8.28 -7.39
N VAL A 43 18.56 9.61 -7.39
CA VAL A 43 17.74 10.50 -8.23
C VAL A 43 18.04 10.28 -9.71
N GLU A 44 19.30 10.11 -10.09
CA GLU A 44 19.69 9.77 -11.47
C GLU A 44 19.04 8.45 -11.91
N HIS A 45 18.99 7.44 -11.03
CA HIS A 45 18.27 6.21 -11.32
C HIS A 45 16.78 6.46 -11.60
N LEU A 46 16.11 7.31 -10.83
CA LEU A 46 14.71 7.67 -11.08
C LEU A 46 14.53 8.38 -12.43
N HIS A 47 15.38 9.34 -12.74
CA HIS A 47 15.32 10.04 -14.03
C HIS A 47 15.60 9.11 -15.22
N ARG A 48 16.49 8.12 -15.07
CA ARG A 48 16.83 7.21 -16.17
C ARG A 48 15.84 6.07 -16.36
N CYS A 49 15.30 5.52 -15.27
CA CYS A 49 14.47 4.31 -15.33
C CYS A 49 12.97 4.60 -15.14
N HIS A 50 12.61 5.75 -14.55
CA HIS A 50 11.25 6.06 -14.10
C HIS A 50 10.82 7.48 -14.41
N ALA A 51 11.43 8.14 -15.41
CA ALA A 51 11.26 9.57 -15.71
C ALA A 51 9.80 10.05 -15.73
N THR A 52 8.92 9.24 -16.29
CA THR A 52 7.50 9.57 -16.49
C THR A 52 6.61 9.26 -15.31
N THR A 53 7.05 8.44 -14.35
CA THR A 53 6.18 7.90 -13.29
C THR A 53 6.62 8.26 -11.88
N TYR A 54 7.91 8.50 -11.62
CA TYR A 54 8.43 8.61 -10.26
C TYR A 54 7.84 9.78 -9.45
N VAL A 55 7.50 10.90 -10.12
CA VAL A 55 6.89 12.07 -9.47
C VAL A 55 5.47 11.77 -8.99
N ASP A 56 4.68 11.08 -9.81
CA ASP A 56 3.30 10.74 -9.47
C ASP A 56 3.25 9.69 -8.37
N GLU A 57 4.17 8.71 -8.39
CA GLU A 57 4.33 7.74 -7.31
C GLU A 57 4.77 8.41 -6.00
N PHE A 58 5.73 9.33 -6.05
CA PHE A 58 6.13 10.12 -4.88
C PHE A 58 4.93 10.86 -4.26
N ARG A 59 4.14 11.56 -5.08
CA ARG A 59 2.94 12.27 -4.62
C ARG A 59 1.84 11.34 -4.15
N SER A 60 1.69 10.17 -4.77
CA SER A 60 0.75 9.13 -4.35
C SER A 60 1.09 8.63 -2.95
N ILE A 61 2.37 8.33 -2.68
CA ILE A 61 2.84 7.86 -1.38
C ILE A 61 2.74 8.98 -0.33
N GLN A 62 3.13 10.21 -0.65
CA GLN A 62 2.98 11.36 0.27
C GLN A 62 1.51 11.65 0.62
N ARG A 63 0.58 11.53 -0.33
CA ARG A 63 -0.86 11.65 -0.03
C ARG A 63 -1.38 10.54 0.88
N ARG A 64 -0.65 9.43 0.98
CA ARG A 64 -0.98 8.26 1.81
C ARG A 64 -0.20 8.20 3.12
N GLU A 65 0.69 9.16 3.39
CA GLU A 65 1.45 9.22 4.64
C GLU A 65 0.49 9.31 5.84
N GLY A 66 0.49 8.28 6.68
CA GLY A 66 -0.48 8.08 7.77
C GLY A 66 -1.36 6.84 7.63
N SER A 67 -1.43 6.20 6.44
CA SER A 67 -2.08 4.90 6.23
C SER A 67 -1.05 3.77 6.13
N LEU A 68 -1.38 2.61 6.73
CA LEU A 68 -0.61 1.35 6.62
C LEU A 68 -0.40 0.90 5.15
N ASP A 69 -1.22 1.41 4.21
CA ASP A 69 -1.12 1.14 2.77
C ASP A 69 0.20 1.63 2.11
N ALA A 70 0.94 2.55 2.74
CA ALA A 70 2.22 3.05 2.19
C ALA A 70 3.38 2.04 2.32
N PHE A 71 3.26 1.07 3.24
CA PHE A 71 4.34 0.14 3.61
C PHE A 71 4.11 -1.28 3.10
N VAL A 72 2.86 -1.63 2.78
CA VAL A 72 2.51 -2.94 2.24
C VAL A 72 2.20 -2.73 0.76
N LYS A 73 2.95 -3.36 -0.15
CA LYS A 73 2.41 -3.66 -1.50
C LYS A 73 1.28 -4.67 -1.31
N ALA A 74 0.17 -4.22 -0.74
CA ALA A 74 -1.01 -5.04 -0.60
C ALA A 74 -1.51 -5.27 -2.02
N ASP A 75 -1.56 -6.55 -2.36
CA ASP A 75 -2.13 -7.01 -3.62
C ASP A 75 -3.45 -6.27 -3.89
N GLU A 76 -3.69 -5.86 -5.14
CA GLU A 76 -4.88 -5.06 -5.48
C GLU A 76 -6.18 -5.77 -5.07
N PHE A 77 -6.19 -7.10 -5.10
CA PHE A 77 -7.27 -7.90 -4.58
C PHE A 77 -7.39 -7.79 -3.06
N ALA A 78 -6.28 -7.83 -2.31
CA ALA A 78 -6.29 -7.66 -0.86
C ALA A 78 -6.88 -6.29 -0.45
N ARG A 79 -6.51 -5.21 -1.18
CA ARG A 79 -7.09 -3.87 -0.96
C ARG A 79 -8.58 -3.81 -1.27
N THR A 80 -9.00 -4.48 -2.34
CA THR A 80 -10.43 -4.61 -2.70
C THR A 80 -11.20 -5.33 -1.60
N VAL A 81 -10.70 -6.47 -1.13
CA VAL A 81 -11.30 -7.25 -0.04
C VAL A 81 -11.39 -6.42 1.24
N PHE A 82 -10.31 -5.75 1.64
CA PHE A 82 -10.30 -4.89 2.83
C PHE A 82 -11.35 -3.78 2.72
N SER A 83 -11.41 -3.08 1.59
CA SER A 83 -12.34 -1.97 1.39
C SER A 83 -13.80 -2.43 1.49
N TRP A 84 -14.12 -3.59 0.92
CA TRP A 84 -15.44 -4.19 1.03
C TRP A 84 -15.77 -4.63 2.47
N LEU A 85 -14.84 -5.31 3.15
CA LEU A 85 -15.04 -5.75 4.53
C LEU A 85 -15.24 -4.56 5.46
N TYR A 86 -14.37 -3.55 5.37
CA TYR A 86 -14.45 -2.34 6.18
C TYR A 86 -15.80 -1.66 5.98
N TRP A 87 -16.20 -1.43 4.73
CA TRP A 87 -17.47 -0.76 4.47
C TRP A 87 -18.66 -1.56 5.00
N ILE A 88 -18.72 -2.86 4.71
CA ILE A 88 -19.86 -3.70 5.11
C ILE A 88 -19.95 -3.84 6.63
N ILE A 89 -18.82 -4.06 7.31
CA ILE A 89 -18.78 -4.28 8.77
C ILE A 89 -19.04 -2.98 9.53
N MET A 90 -18.32 -1.91 9.20
CA MET A 90 -18.40 -0.65 9.95
C MET A 90 -19.76 0.03 9.82
N GLU A 91 -20.41 -0.16 8.67
CA GLU A 91 -21.75 0.37 8.40
C GLU A 91 -22.87 -0.65 8.64
N ASN A 92 -22.55 -1.83 9.17
CA ASN A 92 -23.50 -2.92 9.40
C ASN A 92 -24.43 -3.19 8.20
N ARG A 93 -23.85 -3.27 7.00
CA ARG A 93 -24.59 -3.54 5.76
C ARG A 93 -24.74 -5.04 5.55
N GLU A 94 -25.70 -5.42 4.71
CA GLU A 94 -25.86 -6.80 4.28
C GLU A 94 -24.64 -7.29 3.48
N LEU A 95 -24.25 -8.56 3.68
CA LEU A 95 -23.10 -9.13 2.96
C LEU A 95 -23.30 -9.16 1.43
N SER A 96 -24.57 -9.25 0.97
CA SER A 96 -24.92 -9.27 -0.46
C SER A 96 -24.68 -7.93 -1.15
N MET A 97 -24.43 -6.85 -0.41
CA MET A 97 -24.24 -5.50 -0.93
C MET A 97 -23.17 -5.43 -2.02
N CYS A 98 -22.09 -6.21 -1.91
CA CYS A 98 -20.99 -6.22 -2.88
C CYS A 98 -21.37 -6.78 -4.27
N GLU A 99 -22.47 -7.52 -4.38
CA GLU A 99 -22.98 -8.08 -5.63
C GLU A 99 -24.17 -7.29 -6.20
N LYS A 100 -24.76 -6.37 -5.42
CA LYS A 100 -25.94 -5.62 -5.87
C LYS A 100 -25.61 -4.72 -7.07
N PRO A 101 -26.38 -4.78 -8.17
CA PRO A 101 -26.11 -3.98 -9.37
C PRO A 101 -26.06 -2.47 -9.11
N LYS A 102 -26.96 -1.95 -8.27
CA LYS A 102 -26.95 -0.52 -7.89
C LYS A 102 -25.68 -0.15 -7.12
N THR A 103 -25.27 -0.97 -6.13
CA THR A 103 -24.04 -0.72 -5.39
C THR A 103 -22.83 -0.70 -6.33
N ARG A 104 -22.72 -1.70 -7.20
CA ARG A 104 -21.62 -1.80 -8.19
C ARG A 104 -21.61 -0.62 -9.16
N LYS A 105 -22.78 -0.11 -9.55
CA LYS A 105 -22.90 1.06 -10.42
C LYS A 105 -22.40 2.35 -9.77
N TYR A 106 -22.57 2.50 -8.45
CA TYR A 106 -22.31 3.75 -7.74
C TYR A 106 -21.06 3.74 -6.85
N THR A 107 -20.34 2.62 -6.78
CA THR A 107 -19.06 2.52 -6.05
C THR A 107 -17.88 2.52 -7.00
N HIS A 108 -16.72 2.94 -6.50
CA HIS A 108 -15.44 2.80 -7.19
C HIS A 108 -14.70 1.51 -6.81
N LEU A 109 -15.25 0.70 -5.89
CA LEU A 109 -14.65 -0.57 -5.51
C LEU A 109 -14.75 -1.60 -6.65
N ALA A 110 -13.66 -2.32 -6.89
CA ALA A 110 -13.66 -3.43 -7.84
C ALA A 110 -14.68 -4.51 -7.41
N PRO A 111 -15.35 -5.17 -8.37
CA PRO A 111 -16.34 -6.20 -8.05
C PRO A 111 -15.76 -7.32 -7.18
N LEU A 112 -16.50 -7.69 -6.14
CA LEU A 112 -16.19 -8.84 -5.28
C LEU A 112 -17.41 -9.73 -5.19
N SER A 113 -17.20 -11.05 -5.10
CA SER A 113 -18.30 -11.98 -4.83
C SER A 113 -18.58 -12.08 -3.34
N VAL A 114 -19.83 -12.40 -2.98
CA VAL A 114 -20.22 -12.64 -1.59
C VAL A 114 -19.46 -13.84 -1.01
N ASN A 115 -19.20 -14.86 -1.82
CA ASN A 115 -18.43 -16.04 -1.40
C ASN A 115 -16.99 -15.66 -1.05
N THR A 116 -16.36 -14.84 -1.89
CA THR A 116 -15.01 -14.32 -1.63
C THR A 116 -14.99 -13.45 -0.38
N LEU A 117 -15.96 -12.53 -0.25
CA LEU A 117 -16.09 -11.67 0.93
C LEU A 117 -16.18 -12.50 2.22
N LYS A 118 -17.08 -13.50 2.26
CA LYS A 118 -17.26 -14.39 3.41
C LYS A 118 -15.99 -15.15 3.74
N LYS A 119 -15.30 -15.72 2.74
CA LYS A 119 -14.04 -16.44 2.94
C LYS A 119 -13.01 -15.58 3.69
N HIS A 120 -12.85 -14.33 3.27
CA HIS A 120 -11.91 -13.41 3.92
C HIS A 120 -12.42 -12.89 5.27
N MET A 121 -13.73 -12.72 5.43
CA MET A 121 -14.34 -12.34 6.71
C MET A 121 -14.09 -13.40 7.79
N PHE A 122 -14.24 -14.69 7.47
CA PHE A 122 -13.93 -15.78 8.40
C PHE A 122 -12.44 -15.83 8.75
N GLY A 123 -11.56 -15.69 7.75
CA GLY A 123 -10.12 -15.61 8.02
C GLY A 123 -9.74 -14.42 8.91
N LEU A 124 -10.41 -13.28 8.73
CA LEU A 124 -10.24 -12.11 9.60
C LEU A 124 -10.73 -12.40 11.03
N GLU A 125 -11.89 -13.04 11.18
CA GLU A 125 -12.44 -13.43 12.48
C GLU A 125 -11.45 -14.31 13.27
N ASP A 126 -10.85 -15.31 12.63
CA ASP A 126 -9.86 -16.20 13.26
C ASP A 126 -8.67 -15.42 13.80
N VAL A 127 -8.14 -14.48 13.01
CA VAL A 127 -7.02 -13.62 13.42
C VAL A 127 -7.42 -12.71 14.58
N VAL A 128 -8.58 -12.05 14.50
CA VAL A 128 -9.08 -11.17 15.57
C VAL A 128 -9.30 -11.96 16.86
N ARG A 129 -9.88 -13.16 16.77
CA ARG A 129 -10.08 -14.07 17.91
C ARG A 129 -8.75 -14.43 18.56
N GLY A 130 -7.72 -14.73 17.77
CA GLY A 130 -6.36 -14.97 18.27
C GLY A 130 -5.79 -13.78 19.05
N ILE A 131 -5.92 -12.57 18.49
CA ILE A 131 -5.45 -11.32 19.13
C ILE A 131 -6.21 -11.06 20.43
N VAL A 132 -7.54 -11.22 20.43
CA VAL A 132 -8.36 -11.03 21.63
C VAL A 132 -7.96 -12.02 22.71
N LYS A 133 -7.78 -13.31 22.39
CA LYS A 133 -7.30 -14.32 23.34
C LYS A 133 -5.95 -13.93 23.94
N GLN A 134 -4.99 -13.51 23.12
CA GLN A 134 -3.66 -13.11 23.59
C GLN A 134 -3.73 -11.91 24.56
N ARG A 135 -4.62 -10.95 24.29
CA ARG A 135 -4.81 -9.77 25.16
C ARG A 135 -5.51 -10.13 26.47
N LEU A 136 -6.40 -11.12 26.45
CA LEU A 136 -7.13 -11.58 27.64
C LEU A 136 -6.31 -12.57 28.49
N SER A 137 -5.28 -13.20 27.93
CA SER A 137 -4.37 -14.10 28.63
C SER A 137 -3.19 -13.39 29.32
N GLY A 138 -3.22 -12.06 29.38
CA GLY A 138 -2.27 -11.23 30.13
C GLY A 138 -2.50 -11.31 31.64
#